data_AF-A0A7W9X4U4-F1
#
_entry.id   AF-A0A7W9X4U4-F1
#
_cell.length_a   1.000
_cell.length_b   1.000
_cell.length_c   1.000
_cell.angle_alpha   90.00
_cell.angle_beta   90.00
_cell.angle_gamma   90.00
#
_symmetry.space_group_name_H-M   'P 1'
#
loop_
_entity.id
_entity.type
_entity.pdbx_description
1 polymer ?
#
loop_
_entity_poly.entity_id
_entity_poly.type
_entity_poly.pdbx_seq_one_letter_code
_entity_poly.pdbx_strand_id
1 'polypeptide(L)'
;MFFHPCFNQPSLLFLFNFFFAAAISITSAKATATSTSVTKATAPVFTTQQGLHTWDTKSGKLFMVTGTYQDTTSYRRSISFYFKEENDPTWLQVPIIESAVDSTTAWTSASRGETTLRDATVFARGNEIYLIIAELDVKKAIISVSRYQFSSTGEDFPDGPDKLFIPKSTKKYQLSKIKSIEGALNREIKNFEVD
;
A
#
# COMPACT_ATOMS: atom_id res chain seq x y z
N MET A 1 71.56 2.26 -30.44
CA MET A 1 71.10 3.65 -30.24
C MET A 1 71.03 3.91 -28.73
N PHE A 2 71.84 4.87 -28.28
CA PHE A 2 71.78 5.55 -26.97
C PHE A 2 70.39 6.24 -26.84
N PHE A 3 69.73 6.36 -25.69
CA PHE A 3 70.06 7.19 -24.52
C PHE A 3 69.21 6.79 -23.29
N HIS A 4 69.82 6.78 -22.11
CA HIS A 4 69.24 7.06 -20.78
C HIS A 4 69.36 8.59 -20.51
N PRO A 5 68.96 9.16 -19.35
CA PRO A 5 67.62 9.41 -18.79
C PRO A 5 67.48 10.92 -18.40
N CYS A 6 66.54 11.25 -17.50
CA CYS A 6 66.53 12.39 -16.53
C CYS A 6 65.50 13.54 -16.70
N PHE A 7 65.22 14.12 -15.52
CA PHE A 7 64.64 15.43 -15.19
C PHE A 7 63.10 15.56 -15.29
N ASN A 8 62.36 16.16 -14.35
CA ASN A 8 62.65 16.82 -13.08
C ASN A 8 61.30 17.05 -12.35
N GLN A 9 61.27 16.98 -11.01
CA GLN A 9 60.24 17.69 -10.24
C GLN A 9 60.55 19.20 -10.22
N PRO A 10 59.57 20.05 -9.89
CA PRO A 10 59.68 20.65 -8.56
C PRO A 10 58.35 20.76 -7.81
N SER A 11 58.48 20.54 -6.51
CA SER A 11 57.63 21.00 -5.42
C SER A 11 57.31 22.50 -5.49
N LEU A 12 56.06 22.88 -5.20
CA LEU A 12 55.77 24.20 -4.64
C LEU A 12 54.85 24.07 -3.42
N LEU A 13 55.48 24.28 -2.27
CA LEU A 13 54.87 24.71 -1.02
C LEU A 13 54.11 26.02 -1.24
N PHE A 14 52.86 26.08 -0.77
CA PHE A 14 52.26 27.33 -0.32
C PHE A 14 51.84 27.18 1.13
N LEU A 15 52.69 27.73 2.00
CA LEU A 15 52.36 28.17 3.34
C LEU A 15 51.66 29.51 3.22
N PHE A 16 50.45 29.64 3.77
CA PHE A 16 49.98 30.92 4.32
C PHE A 16 49.17 30.68 5.59
N ASN A 17 49.75 31.13 6.70
CA ASN A 17 49.08 31.38 7.97
C ASN A 17 48.04 32.48 7.81
N PHE A 18 46.90 32.40 8.51
CA PHE A 18 46.59 33.24 9.68
C PHE A 18 45.08 33.30 10.02
N PHE A 19 44.82 33.36 11.34
CA PHE A 19 43.69 33.98 12.05
C PHE A 19 42.26 33.42 11.89
N PHE A 20 41.75 32.71 12.91
CA PHE A 20 40.88 33.28 13.97
C PHE A 20 40.35 32.13 14.85
N ALA A 21 40.75 32.11 16.13
CA ALA A 21 40.06 31.33 17.14
C ALA A 21 38.85 32.13 17.62
N ALA A 22 37.66 31.76 17.15
CA ALA A 22 36.40 32.20 17.73
C ALA A 22 35.76 30.99 18.43
N ALA A 23 35.76 31.03 19.76
CA ALA A 23 34.99 30.10 20.57
C ALA A 23 33.50 30.36 20.35
N ILE A 24 32.84 29.49 19.59
CA ILE A 24 31.37 29.46 19.47
C ILE A 24 30.89 28.39 20.44
N SER A 25 30.33 28.81 21.57
CA SER A 25 29.51 27.94 22.42
C SER A 25 28.25 27.55 21.64
N ILE A 26 28.20 26.31 21.15
CA ILE A 26 26.99 25.74 20.58
C ILE A 26 26.19 25.14 21.74
N THR A 27 25.22 25.89 22.23
CA THR A 27 24.18 25.37 23.13
C THR A 27 23.37 24.32 22.35
N SER A 28 23.50 23.04 22.69
CA SER A 28 22.67 22.00 22.09
C SER A 28 21.22 22.16 22.58
N ALA A 29 20.38 22.84 21.81
CA ALA A 29 18.95 22.75 21.98
C ALA A 29 18.50 21.37 21.47
N LYS A 30 18.28 20.44 22.40
CA LYS A 30 17.67 19.14 22.13
C LYS A 30 16.20 19.37 21.76
N ALA A 31 15.96 19.65 20.48
CA ALA A 31 14.62 19.72 19.93
C ALA A 31 14.07 18.30 19.81
N THR A 32 13.36 17.84 20.83
CA THR A 32 12.49 16.66 20.74
C THR A 32 11.30 17.06 19.85
N ALA A 33 11.49 16.97 18.53
CA ALA A 33 10.40 17.06 17.58
C ALA A 33 9.63 15.74 17.63
N THR A 34 8.66 15.64 18.54
CA THR A 34 7.64 14.60 18.46
C THR A 34 6.77 14.94 17.25
N SER A 35 7.15 14.40 16.07
CA SER A 35 6.33 14.47 14.87
C SER A 35 5.12 13.55 15.03
N THR A 36 4.11 13.99 15.78
CA THR A 36 2.77 13.42 15.68
C THR A 36 2.19 13.89 14.34
N SER A 37 2.56 13.22 13.25
CA SER A 37 1.79 13.28 12.02
C SER A 37 0.45 12.61 12.29
N VAL A 38 -0.59 13.42 12.50
CA VAL A 38 -1.96 12.94 12.42
C VAL A 38 -2.19 12.59 10.94
N THR A 39 -2.03 11.31 10.61
CA THR A 39 -2.22 10.80 9.24
C THR A 39 -3.68 11.05 8.83
N LYS A 40 -3.87 12.02 7.94
CA LYS A 40 -5.16 12.36 7.34
C LYS A 40 -5.69 11.12 6.60
N ALA A 41 -6.96 10.78 6.81
CA ALA A 41 -7.61 9.69 6.06
C ALA A 41 -7.47 9.94 4.56
N THR A 42 -6.86 8.98 3.85
CA THR A 42 -6.74 9.03 2.39
C THR A 42 -8.09 8.70 1.77
N ALA A 43 -8.43 9.39 0.68
CA ALA A 43 -9.66 9.11 -0.05
C ALA A 43 -9.70 7.62 -0.47
N PRO A 44 -10.88 6.97 -0.43
CA PRO A 44 -11.01 5.59 -0.88
C PRO A 44 -10.71 5.49 -2.37
N VAL A 45 -9.93 4.47 -2.74
CA VAL A 45 -9.66 4.09 -4.12
C VAL A 45 -10.57 2.92 -4.47
N PHE A 46 -11.40 3.11 -5.48
CA PHE A 46 -12.29 2.06 -6.02
C PHE A 46 -11.61 1.37 -7.20
N THR A 47 -11.96 0.12 -7.51
CA THR A 47 -11.33 -0.58 -8.66
C THR A 47 -11.58 0.12 -10.01
N THR A 48 -12.57 1.01 -10.09
CA THR A 48 -12.80 1.87 -11.25
C THR A 48 -11.66 2.85 -11.50
N GLN A 49 -10.89 3.22 -10.48
CA GLN A 49 -9.75 4.13 -10.58
C GLN A 49 -8.50 3.37 -11.04
N GLN A 50 -8.18 3.50 -12.33
CA GLN A 50 -7.05 2.81 -12.96
C GLN A 50 -5.69 3.36 -12.53
N GLY A 51 -4.65 2.53 -12.59
CA GLY A 51 -3.25 2.95 -12.42
C GLY A 51 -2.60 2.47 -11.12
N LEU A 52 -1.51 3.16 -10.75
CA LEU A 52 -0.73 2.88 -9.55
C LEU A 52 -1.19 3.76 -8.40
N HIS A 53 -1.54 3.14 -7.28
CA HIS A 53 -1.97 3.81 -6.05
C HIS A 53 -1.03 3.42 -4.91
N THR A 54 -0.76 4.36 -4.02
CA THR A 54 0.23 4.15 -2.95
C THR A 54 -0.26 4.65 -1.61
N TRP A 55 0.06 3.90 -0.55
CA TRP A 55 -0.17 4.30 0.83
C TRP A 55 1.09 4.11 1.65
N ASP A 56 1.41 5.12 2.44
CA ASP A 56 2.48 5.05 3.43
C ASP A 56 2.07 4.18 4.61
N THR A 57 3.01 3.39 5.09
CA THR A 57 2.88 2.56 6.30
C THR A 57 4.04 2.88 7.25
N LYS A 58 4.02 2.30 8.45
CA LYS A 58 5.11 2.52 9.42
C LYS A 58 6.46 1.95 8.98
N SER A 59 6.48 0.93 8.11
CA SER A 59 7.71 0.24 7.71
C SER A 59 8.00 0.30 6.21
N GLY A 60 7.21 1.04 5.44
CA GLY A 60 7.36 1.07 3.98
C GLY A 60 6.13 1.60 3.26
N LYS A 61 5.98 1.24 1.98
CA LYS A 61 4.86 1.66 1.13
C LYS A 61 4.10 0.46 0.58
N LEU A 62 2.79 0.49 0.69
CA LEU A 62 1.90 -0.41 -0.04
C LEU A 62 1.56 0.20 -1.40
N PHE A 63 1.66 -0.61 -2.44
CA PHE A 63 1.32 -0.29 -3.81
C PHE A 63 0.13 -1.16 -4.23
N MET A 64 -0.87 -0.53 -4.84
CA MET A 64 -1.94 -1.23 -5.57
C MET A 64 -1.83 -0.87 -7.04
N VAL A 65 -1.84 -1.90 -7.88
CA VAL A 65 -1.95 -1.76 -9.32
C VAL A 65 -3.38 -2.13 -9.70
N THR A 66 -4.15 -1.14 -10.16
CA THR A 66 -5.47 -1.35 -10.74
C THR A 66 -5.34 -1.41 -12.26
N GLY A 67 -5.83 -2.48 -12.86
CA GLY A 67 -5.86 -2.68 -14.30
C GLY A 67 -7.24 -3.09 -14.80
N THR A 68 -7.44 -2.99 -16.11
CA THR A 68 -8.62 -3.54 -16.79
C THR A 68 -8.21 -4.64 -17.74
N TYR A 69 -8.97 -5.72 -17.72
CA TYR A 69 -8.99 -6.72 -18.77
C TYR A 69 -10.32 -6.60 -19.52
N GLN A 70 -10.25 -6.47 -20.84
CA GLN A 70 -11.43 -6.43 -21.69
C GLN A 70 -11.25 -7.41 -22.85
N ASP A 71 -12.22 -8.30 -23.02
CA ASP A 71 -12.42 -9.09 -24.23
C ASP A 71 -13.74 -8.69 -24.93
N THR A 72 -14.11 -9.38 -26.00
CA THR A 72 -15.32 -9.07 -26.79
C THR A 72 -16.63 -9.24 -26.03
N THR A 73 -16.61 -9.95 -24.90
CA THR A 73 -17.79 -10.36 -24.12
C THR A 73 -17.75 -9.92 -22.66
N SER A 74 -16.56 -9.59 -22.16
CA SER A 74 -16.30 -9.39 -20.74
C SER A 74 -15.40 -8.19 -20.52
N TYR A 75 -15.81 -7.36 -19.58
CA TYR A 75 -14.98 -6.31 -19.01
C TYR A 75 -14.77 -6.62 -17.53
N ARG A 76 -13.51 -6.71 -17.12
CA ARG A 76 -13.09 -7.02 -15.75
C ARG A 76 -12.07 -5.99 -15.29
N ARG A 77 -12.13 -5.62 -14.03
CA ARG A 77 -11.08 -4.85 -13.35
C ARG A 77 -10.28 -5.82 -12.51
N SER A 78 -8.99 -5.58 -12.38
CA SER A 78 -8.06 -6.39 -11.62
C SER A 78 -7.29 -5.52 -10.66
N ILE A 79 -7.02 -6.04 -9.47
CA ILE A 79 -6.15 -5.41 -8.48
C ILE A 79 -5.07 -6.41 -8.06
N SER A 80 -3.84 -5.91 -7.96
CA SER A 80 -2.70 -6.62 -7.40
C SER A 80 -1.95 -5.70 -6.44
N PHE A 81 -1.41 -6.29 -5.38
CA PHE A 81 -0.75 -5.54 -4.32
C PHE A 81 0.72 -5.92 -4.20
N TYR A 82 1.53 -4.91 -3.93
CA TYR A 82 2.95 -5.06 -3.69
C TYR A 82 3.36 -4.19 -2.51
N PHE A 83 4.34 -4.62 -1.74
CA PHE A 83 4.90 -3.86 -0.63
C PHE A 83 6.40 -3.66 -0.84
N LYS A 84 6.87 -2.47 -0.48
CA LYS A 84 8.29 -2.15 -0.45
C LYS A 84 8.65 -1.61 0.93
N GLU A 85 9.47 -2.35 1.64
CA GLU A 85 10.00 -1.97 2.95
C GLU A 85 10.98 -0.80 2.80
N GLU A 86 11.08 0.04 3.82
CA GLU A 86 12.04 1.13 3.85
C GLU A 86 13.47 0.56 3.88
N ASN A 87 14.34 1.08 3.01
CA ASN A 87 15.73 0.63 2.85
C ASN A 87 15.93 -0.81 2.34
N ASP A 88 14.87 -1.52 1.95
CA ASP A 88 14.97 -2.81 1.26
C ASP A 88 14.73 -2.63 -0.25
N PRO A 89 15.63 -3.13 -1.14
CA PRO A 89 15.38 -3.12 -2.58
C PRO A 89 14.30 -4.12 -3.03
N THR A 90 13.91 -5.06 -2.18
CA THR A 90 13.00 -6.18 -2.50
C THR A 90 11.55 -5.72 -2.60
N TRP A 91 10.84 -6.27 -3.58
CA TRP A 91 9.40 -6.11 -3.73
C TRP A 91 8.69 -7.36 -3.24
N LEU A 92 7.80 -7.20 -2.27
CA LEU A 92 6.99 -8.29 -1.74
C LEU A 92 5.63 -8.26 -2.43
N GLN A 93 5.20 -9.37 -3.04
CA GLN A 93 3.82 -9.49 -3.49
C GLN A 93 2.93 -9.71 -2.27
N VAL A 94 1.82 -8.97 -2.19
CA VAL A 94 0.92 -9.00 -1.04
C VAL A 94 -0.35 -9.74 -1.44
N PRO A 95 -0.58 -10.98 -0.97
CA PRO A 95 -1.81 -11.70 -1.27
C PRO A 95 -2.97 -11.26 -0.37
N ILE A 96 -4.17 -11.57 -0.85
CA ILE A 96 -5.42 -11.51 -0.09
C ILE A 96 -5.70 -12.92 0.40
N ILE A 97 -5.73 -13.10 1.72
CA ILE A 97 -6.02 -14.39 2.32
C ILE A 97 -7.54 -14.57 2.40
N GLU A 98 -8.07 -15.54 1.68
CA GLU A 98 -9.50 -15.84 1.64
C GLU A 98 -9.87 -16.92 2.67
N SER A 99 -8.95 -17.84 2.95
CA SER A 99 -9.07 -18.89 3.95
C SER A 99 -7.69 -19.33 4.47
N ALA A 100 -7.64 -20.27 5.42
CA ALA A 100 -6.36 -20.82 5.89
C ALA A 100 -5.53 -21.53 4.79
N VAL A 101 -6.18 -21.94 3.70
CA VAL A 101 -5.54 -22.67 2.59
C VAL A 101 -5.62 -21.93 1.25
N ASP A 102 -6.40 -20.86 1.18
CA ASP A 102 -6.64 -20.13 -0.07
C ASP A 102 -6.15 -18.68 0.04
N SER A 103 -5.36 -18.29 -0.96
CA SER A 103 -4.92 -16.90 -1.13
C SER A 103 -4.92 -16.51 -2.60
N THR A 104 -5.17 -15.23 -2.85
CA THR A 104 -5.23 -14.65 -4.19
C THR A 104 -4.26 -13.48 -4.30
N THR A 105 -3.38 -13.50 -5.30
CA THR A 105 -2.41 -12.42 -5.58
C THR A 105 -2.91 -11.39 -6.60
N ALA A 106 -3.91 -11.76 -7.40
CA ALA A 106 -4.59 -10.88 -8.34
C ALA A 106 -6.10 -11.10 -8.23
N TRP A 107 -6.80 -10.10 -7.72
CA TRP A 107 -8.25 -10.16 -7.54
C TRP A 107 -8.96 -9.48 -8.70
N THR A 108 -10.07 -10.04 -9.17
CA THR A 108 -10.83 -9.48 -10.30
C THR A 108 -12.28 -9.16 -9.93
N SER A 109 -12.77 -8.03 -10.42
CA SER A 109 -14.18 -7.68 -10.39
C SER A 109 -14.99 -8.61 -11.29
N ALA A 110 -16.31 -8.64 -11.07
CA ALA A 110 -17.23 -9.38 -11.91
C ALA A 110 -18.49 -8.56 -12.18
N SER A 111 -18.98 -8.63 -13.41
CA SER A 111 -20.22 -7.99 -13.84
C SER A 111 -21.01 -8.92 -14.76
N ARG A 112 -22.32 -8.71 -14.84
CA ARG A 112 -23.22 -9.36 -15.80
C ARG A 112 -24.13 -8.31 -16.42
N GLY A 113 -23.90 -7.98 -17.69
CA GLY A 113 -24.51 -6.82 -18.32
C GLY A 113 -24.17 -5.55 -17.55
N GLU A 114 -25.18 -4.76 -17.22
CA GLU A 114 -25.04 -3.52 -16.43
C GLU A 114 -24.93 -3.76 -14.91
N THR A 115 -25.08 -5.00 -14.45
CA THR A 115 -25.05 -5.32 -13.01
C THR A 115 -23.65 -5.68 -12.54
N THR A 116 -23.10 -4.88 -11.63
CA THR A 116 -21.90 -5.23 -10.86
C THR A 116 -22.21 -6.39 -9.92
N LEU A 117 -21.50 -7.50 -10.05
CA LEU A 117 -21.62 -8.67 -9.18
C LEU A 117 -20.57 -8.68 -8.08
N ARG A 118 -19.40 -8.11 -8.34
CA ARG A 118 -18.28 -8.09 -7.40
C ARG A 118 -17.42 -6.85 -7.65
N ASP A 119 -17.18 -6.07 -6.60
CA ASP A 119 -16.32 -4.88 -6.65
C ASP A 119 -15.55 -4.72 -5.32
N ALA A 120 -14.49 -3.91 -5.34
CA ALA A 120 -13.63 -3.67 -4.20
C ALA A 120 -13.23 -2.19 -4.05
N THR A 121 -12.84 -1.84 -2.84
CA THR A 121 -12.25 -0.53 -2.51
C THR A 121 -11.15 -0.68 -1.47
N VAL A 122 -10.13 0.17 -1.58
CA VAL A 122 -9.03 0.26 -0.64
C VAL A 122 -9.01 1.65 -0.05
N PHE A 123 -8.86 1.76 1.26
CA PHE A 123 -8.75 3.05 1.92
C PHE A 123 -7.88 2.93 3.17
N ALA A 124 -7.37 4.07 3.61
CA ALA A 124 -6.58 4.17 4.83
C ALA A 124 -7.39 4.86 5.93
N ARG A 125 -7.28 4.35 7.15
CA ARG A 125 -7.83 5.01 8.35
C ARG A 125 -6.81 4.94 9.47
N GLY A 126 -6.41 6.11 9.97
CA GLY A 126 -5.25 6.20 10.86
C GLY A 126 -3.99 5.69 10.15
N ASN A 127 -3.33 4.71 10.75
CA ASN A 127 -2.11 4.09 10.22
C ASN A 127 -2.36 2.71 9.61
N GLU A 128 -3.61 2.38 9.35
CA GLU A 128 -4.03 1.06 8.87
C GLU A 128 -4.67 1.18 7.48
N ILE A 129 -4.41 0.18 6.66
CA ILE A 129 -4.94 0.10 5.30
C ILE A 129 -5.88 -1.08 5.23
N TYR A 130 -7.05 -0.83 4.64
CA TYR A 130 -8.14 -1.78 4.56
C TYR A 130 -8.54 -2.01 3.12
N LEU A 131 -8.74 -3.28 2.79
CA LEU A 131 -9.39 -3.73 1.56
C LEU A 131 -10.81 -4.19 1.90
N ILE A 132 -11.79 -3.67 1.19
CA ILE A 132 -13.19 -4.09 1.31
C ILE A 132 -13.62 -4.68 -0.02
N ILE A 133 -14.10 -5.92 0.00
CA ILE A 133 -14.64 -6.63 -1.16
C ILE A 133 -16.13 -6.85 -0.93
N ALA A 134 -16.95 -6.47 -1.91
CA ALA A 134 -18.38 -6.71 -1.91
C ALA A 134 -18.77 -7.67 -3.06
N GLU A 135 -19.63 -8.63 -2.76
CA GLU A 135 -20.08 -9.68 -3.67
C GLU A 135 -21.60 -9.89 -3.58
N LEU A 136 -22.27 -9.93 -4.73
CA LEU A 136 -23.71 -10.14 -4.85
C LEU A 136 -24.01 -11.61 -5.16
N ASP A 137 -24.66 -12.30 -4.22
CA ASP A 137 -25.37 -13.54 -4.50
C ASP A 137 -26.73 -13.20 -5.13
N VAL A 138 -26.79 -13.22 -6.46
CA VAL A 138 -28.00 -12.86 -7.23
C VAL A 138 -29.18 -13.77 -6.89
N LYS A 139 -28.93 -15.05 -6.57
CA LYS A 139 -29.99 -16.01 -6.26
C LYS A 139 -30.64 -15.70 -4.91
N LYS A 140 -29.85 -15.25 -3.95
CA LYS A 140 -30.34 -14.91 -2.60
C LYS A 140 -30.67 -13.43 -2.44
N ALA A 141 -30.33 -12.59 -3.42
CA ALA A 141 -30.41 -11.13 -3.32
C ALA A 141 -29.68 -10.59 -2.07
N ILE A 142 -28.51 -11.16 -1.76
CA ILE A 142 -27.67 -10.78 -0.61
C ILE A 142 -26.33 -10.26 -1.14
N ILE A 143 -25.89 -9.13 -0.60
CA ILE A 143 -24.53 -8.61 -0.77
C ILE A 143 -23.71 -9.01 0.45
N SER A 144 -22.67 -9.80 0.26
CA SER A 144 -21.66 -10.07 1.28
C SER A 144 -20.54 -9.04 1.15
N VAL A 145 -20.12 -8.46 2.26
CA VAL A 145 -19.01 -7.51 2.31
C VAL A 145 -17.96 -8.04 3.27
N SER A 146 -16.79 -8.39 2.74
CA SER A 146 -15.64 -8.85 3.50
C SER A 146 -14.63 -7.72 3.66
N ARG A 147 -14.16 -7.50 4.89
CA ARG A 147 -13.12 -6.55 5.24
C ARG A 147 -11.82 -7.29 5.49
N TYR A 148 -10.74 -6.77 4.94
CA TYR A 148 -9.39 -7.26 5.13
C TYR A 148 -8.50 -6.11 5.61
N GLN A 149 -7.58 -6.42 6.52
CA GLN A 149 -6.58 -5.47 6.99
C GLN A 149 -5.21 -5.85 6.44
N PHE A 150 -4.50 -4.87 5.90
CA PHE A 150 -3.09 -5.04 5.56
C PHE A 150 -2.27 -5.19 6.84
N SER A 151 -1.52 -6.27 6.96
CA SER A 151 -0.68 -6.57 8.12
C SER A 151 0.61 -7.26 7.70
N SER A 152 1.57 -7.28 8.63
CA SER A 152 2.63 -8.29 8.57
C SER A 152 2.11 -9.63 9.08
N THR A 153 2.77 -10.71 8.67
CA THR A 153 2.49 -12.06 9.15
C THR A 153 2.47 -12.13 10.67
N GLY A 154 1.36 -12.63 11.22
CA GLY A 154 1.18 -12.90 12.65
C GLY A 154 1.18 -14.40 12.93
N GLU A 155 0.95 -14.79 14.19
CA GLU A 155 0.91 -16.19 14.64
C GLU A 155 -0.08 -17.08 13.86
N ASP A 156 -1.13 -16.48 13.29
CA ASP A 156 -2.16 -17.19 12.52
C ASP A 156 -1.66 -17.75 11.18
N PHE A 157 -0.51 -17.26 10.67
CA PHE A 157 0.05 -17.64 9.37
C PHE A 157 1.57 -17.84 9.49
N PRO A 158 2.10 -18.76 10.33
CA PRO A 158 3.52 -18.83 10.64
C PRO A 158 4.40 -19.12 9.41
N ASP A 159 3.86 -19.83 8.41
CA ASP A 159 4.52 -20.12 7.13
C ASP A 159 3.98 -19.23 5.99
N GLY A 160 3.26 -18.16 6.34
CA GLY A 160 2.63 -17.23 5.41
C GLY A 160 3.57 -16.16 4.86
N PRO A 161 3.17 -15.47 3.79
CA PRO A 161 3.97 -14.41 3.17
C PRO A 161 4.09 -13.20 4.10
N ASP A 162 5.29 -12.63 4.25
CA ASP A 162 5.63 -11.54 5.20
C ASP A 162 4.63 -10.39 5.31
N LYS A 163 3.94 -10.08 4.21
CA LYS A 163 2.93 -9.03 4.09
C LYS A 163 1.69 -9.60 3.41
N LEU A 164 0.53 -9.39 4.01
CA LEU A 164 -0.74 -9.92 3.51
C LEU A 164 -1.95 -9.07 3.91
N PHE A 165 -3.07 -9.28 3.22
CA PHE A 165 -4.39 -8.85 3.65
C PHE A 165 -5.09 -9.97 4.42
N ILE A 166 -5.31 -9.77 5.72
CA ILE A 166 -5.94 -10.73 6.63
C ILE A 166 -7.44 -10.43 6.75
N PRO A 167 -8.33 -11.42 6.62
CA PRO A 167 -9.77 -11.22 6.82
C PRO A 167 -10.08 -10.81 8.26
N LYS A 168 -10.95 -9.80 8.43
CA LYS A 168 -11.36 -9.29 9.74
C LYS A 168 -12.82 -9.52 10.04
N SER A 169 -13.69 -9.30 9.05
CA SER A 169 -15.11 -9.54 9.21
C SER A 169 -15.80 -9.71 7.87
N THR A 170 -16.95 -10.36 7.90
CA THR A 170 -17.88 -10.41 6.78
C THR A 170 -19.26 -10.00 7.27
N LYS A 171 -19.84 -8.96 6.64
CA LYS A 171 -21.22 -8.52 6.86
C LYS A 171 -22.09 -8.91 5.68
N LYS A 172 -23.38 -9.14 5.93
CA LYS A 172 -24.35 -9.47 4.88
C LYS A 172 -25.46 -8.44 4.85
N TYR A 173 -25.79 -7.99 3.65
CA TYR A 173 -26.80 -6.99 3.39
C TYR A 173 -27.87 -7.54 2.45
N GLN A 174 -29.12 -7.21 2.73
CA GLN A 174 -30.21 -7.46 1.78
C GLN A 174 -30.13 -6.45 0.64
N LEU A 175 -30.13 -6.92 -0.61
CA LEU A 175 -30.06 -6.07 -1.80
C LEU A 175 -31.21 -5.05 -1.83
N SER A 176 -32.39 -5.42 -1.34
CA SER A 176 -33.54 -4.52 -1.24
C SER A 176 -33.29 -3.28 -0.36
N LYS A 177 -32.39 -3.39 0.63
CA LYS A 177 -32.04 -2.30 1.56
C LYS A 177 -30.88 -1.44 1.08
N ILE A 178 -29.85 -2.06 0.50
CA ILE A 178 -28.60 -1.37 0.10
C ILE A 178 -28.59 -0.95 -1.38
N LYS A 179 -29.48 -1.53 -2.19
CA LYS A 179 -29.71 -1.25 -3.62
C LYS A 179 -28.60 -1.68 -4.58
N SER A 180 -27.32 -1.58 -4.22
CA SER A 180 -26.22 -2.02 -5.10
C SER A 180 -24.94 -2.38 -4.35
N ILE A 181 -23.97 -2.96 -5.08
CA ILE A 181 -22.61 -3.24 -4.58
C ILE A 181 -21.92 -1.93 -4.15
N GLU A 182 -21.99 -0.89 -4.97
CA GLU A 182 -21.39 0.42 -4.72
C GLU A 182 -22.02 1.07 -3.49
N GLY A 183 -23.34 0.90 -3.30
CA GLY A 183 -24.05 1.32 -2.09
C GLY A 183 -23.52 0.61 -0.84
N ALA A 184 -23.19 -0.68 -0.94
CA ALA A 184 -22.63 -1.46 0.15
C ALA A 184 -21.22 -0.97 0.50
N LEU A 185 -20.34 -0.81 -0.50
CA LEU A 185 -18.98 -0.31 -0.31
C LEU A 185 -18.96 1.09 0.33
N ASN A 186 -19.77 2.01 -0.19
CA ASN A 186 -19.87 3.38 0.35
C ASN A 186 -20.38 3.39 1.79
N ARG A 187 -21.36 2.54 2.13
CA ARG A 187 -21.86 2.40 3.49
C ARG A 187 -20.77 1.90 4.44
N GLU A 188 -20.00 0.93 4.00
CA GLU A 188 -18.92 0.34 4.79
C GLU A 188 -17.79 1.33 5.07
N ILE A 189 -17.40 2.14 4.08
CA ILE A 189 -16.44 3.23 4.28
C ILE A 189 -16.99 4.28 5.25
N LYS A 190 -18.24 4.72 5.04
CA LYS A 190 -18.86 5.78 5.85
C LYS A 190 -19.02 5.38 7.32
N ASN A 191 -19.44 4.14 7.56
CA ASN A 191 -19.67 3.59 8.89
C ASN A 191 -18.47 2.76 9.37
N PHE A 192 -17.28 3.03 8.83
CA PHE A 192 -16.12 2.28 9.25
C PHE A 192 -15.80 2.64 10.70
N GLU A 193 -15.53 1.62 11.50
CA GLU A 193 -15.07 1.71 12.88
C GLU A 193 -13.83 0.82 12.95
N VAL A 194 -12.80 1.32 13.64
CA VAL A 194 -11.58 0.54 13.89
C VAL A 194 -11.93 -0.35 15.07
N ASP A 195 -11.87 -1.67 14.85
CA ASP A 195 -12.16 -2.68 15.86
C ASP A 195 -11.08 -2.71 16.96
#